data_AF-A0AAU8HTZ6-F1
#
_entry.id   AF-A0AAU8HTZ6-F1
#
_cell.length_a   1.000
_cell.length_b   1.000
_cell.length_c   1.000
_cell.angle_alpha   90.00
_cell.angle_beta   90.00
_cell.angle_gamma   90.00
#
_symmetry.space_group_name_H-M   'P 1'
#
loop_
_entity.id
_entity.type
_entity.pdbx_description
1 polymer ?
#
loop_
_entity_poly.entity_id
_entity_poly.type
_entity_poly.pdbx_seq_one_letter_code
_entity_poly.pdbx_strand_id
1 'polypeptide(L)'
;MDSLALQGYIFLVMVALGILLGILFDVYRFIKGRTGLKGLPLYLCDGIFWVIITAIAFFVLLLSNWAQLRVYIFLSIFAGFIFHIMVISKSFIKVLIKIEKILIYIWKIIRKIAKVIYNIVASIFKVIAKVISIILWPITYPVKTLCSFAYKKSKSTSVITKIIQKLSRRK
;
A
#
# COMPACT_ATOMS: atom_id res chain seq x y z
N MET A 1 -5.44 31.82 44.74
CA MET A 1 -6.72 31.24 44.28
C MET A 1 -6.72 31.35 42.77
N ASP A 2 -6.76 30.24 42.04
CA ASP A 2 -6.90 30.30 40.57
C ASP A 2 -8.17 31.09 40.24
N SER A 3 -8.07 32.10 39.39
CA SER A 3 -9.22 32.92 39.03
C SER A 3 -10.26 32.07 38.30
N LEU A 4 -11.55 32.35 38.51
CA LEU A 4 -12.65 31.68 37.80
C LEU A 4 -12.46 31.70 36.27
N ALA A 5 -11.89 32.79 35.77
CA ALA A 5 -11.53 32.96 34.36
C ALA A 5 -10.49 31.93 33.88
N LEU A 6 -9.47 31.63 34.68
CA LEU A 6 -8.45 30.63 34.34
C LEU A 6 -9.04 29.22 34.28
N GLN A 7 -9.95 28.88 35.21
CA GLN A 7 -10.65 27.59 35.21
C GLN A 7 -11.53 27.42 33.98
N GLY A 8 -12.28 28.48 33.60
CA GLY A 8 -13.08 28.49 32.38
C GLY A 8 -12.25 28.36 31.10
N TYR A 9 -11.09 29.02 31.04
CA TYR A 9 -10.14 28.88 29.93
C TYR A 9 -9.66 27.44 29.78
N ILE A 10 -9.19 26.82 30.88
CA ILE A 10 -8.72 25.43 30.86
C ILE A 10 -9.84 24.48 30.44
N PHE A 11 -11.07 24.71 30.92
CA PHE A 11 -12.23 23.93 30.51
C PHE A 11 -12.44 23.97 28.98
N LEU A 12 -12.44 25.16 28.38
CA LEU A 12 -12.61 25.31 26.92
C LEU A 12 -11.47 24.66 26.12
N VAL A 13 -10.22 24.79 26.60
CA VAL A 13 -9.07 24.10 25.99
C VAL A 13 -9.26 22.58 26.02
N MET A 14 -9.78 22.03 27.12
CA MET A 14 -10.03 20.60 27.26
C MET A 14 -11.22 20.11 26.42
N VAL A 15 -12.25 20.94 26.23
CA VAL A 15 -13.32 20.66 25.25
C VAL A 15 -12.75 20.63 23.83
N ALA A 16 -11.92 21.61 23.46
CA ALA A 16 -11.28 21.65 22.14
C ALA A 16 -10.36 20.44 21.91
N LEU A 17 -9.64 20.00 22.94
CA LEU A 17 -8.88 18.75 22.93
C LEU A 17 -9.79 17.54 22.68
N GLY A 18 -10.93 17.44 23.36
CA GLY A 18 -11.91 16.38 23.12
C GLY A 18 -12.41 16.33 21.67
N ILE A 19 -12.66 17.49 21.07
CA ILE A 19 -13.02 17.61 19.64
C ILE A 19 -11.86 17.13 18.76
N LEU A 20 -10.63 17.57 19.03
CA LEU A 20 -9.44 17.15 18.28
C LEU A 20 -9.22 15.63 18.34
N LEU A 21 -9.35 15.02 19.53
CA LEU A 21 -9.29 13.57 19.69
C LEU A 21 -10.40 12.87 18.90
N GLY A 22 -11.59 13.46 18.86
CA GLY A 22 -12.70 13.00 18.02
C GLY A 22 -12.35 12.98 16.53
N ILE A 23 -11.75 14.05 16.03
CA ILE A 23 -11.31 14.17 14.63
C ILE A 23 -10.26 13.10 14.31
N LEU A 24 -9.26 12.95 15.19
CA LEU A 24 -8.22 11.92 15.04
C LEU A 24 -8.82 10.51 15.03
N PHE A 25 -9.81 10.25 15.89
CA PHE A 25 -10.54 8.99 15.92
C PHE A 25 -11.32 8.73 14.63
N ASP A 26 -11.94 9.73 14.03
CA ASP A 26 -12.63 9.57 12.74
C ASP A 26 -11.67 9.27 11.59
N VAL A 27 -10.52 9.94 11.53
CA VAL A 27 -9.46 9.64 10.54
C VAL A 27 -8.97 8.20 10.72
N TYR A 28 -8.68 7.81 11.97
CA TYR A 28 -8.23 6.46 12.29
C TYR A 28 -9.26 5.41 11.88
N ARG A 29 -10.53 5.59 12.26
CA ARG A 29 -11.63 4.69 11.92
C ARG A 29 -11.83 4.59 10.41
N PHE A 30 -11.71 5.72 9.69
CA PHE A 30 -11.80 5.74 8.24
C PHE A 30 -10.69 4.93 7.58
N ILE A 31 -9.44 5.14 7.99
CA ILE A 31 -8.29 4.40 7.46
C ILE A 31 -8.42 2.90 7.79
N LYS A 32 -8.76 2.57 9.04
CA LYS A 32 -8.97 1.18 9.49
C LYS A 32 -10.04 0.45 8.66
N GLY A 33 -11.13 1.14 8.31
CA GLY A 33 -12.18 0.60 7.45
C GLY A 33 -11.75 0.35 6.00
N ARG A 34 -10.67 0.99 5.53
CA ARG A 34 -10.16 0.86 4.14
C ARG A 34 -8.97 -0.07 4.00
N THR A 35 -8.14 -0.21 5.03
CA THR A 35 -6.92 -1.02 4.95
C THR A 35 -7.18 -2.53 5.00
N GLY A 36 -8.34 -2.95 5.49
CA GLY A 36 -8.71 -4.37 5.55
C GLY A 36 -7.80 -5.21 6.45
N LEU A 37 -7.03 -4.57 7.33
CA LEU A 37 -6.12 -5.22 8.27
C LEU A 37 -6.90 -6.17 9.21
N LYS A 38 -6.36 -7.37 9.43
CA LYS A 38 -6.93 -8.39 10.33
C LYS A 38 -5.85 -9.03 11.19
N GLY A 39 -6.21 -9.47 12.38
CA GLY A 39 -5.30 -10.16 13.30
C GLY A 39 -4.26 -9.22 13.93
N LEU A 40 -3.04 -9.71 14.11
CA LEU A 40 -1.97 -9.01 14.85
C LEU A 40 -1.69 -7.56 14.39
N PRO A 41 -1.61 -7.24 13.08
CA PRO A 41 -1.36 -5.87 12.64
C PRO A 41 -2.46 -4.88 13.03
N LEU A 42 -3.71 -5.35 13.13
CA LEU A 42 -4.82 -4.51 13.55
C LEU A 42 -4.68 -4.09 15.01
N TYR A 43 -4.35 -5.06 15.88
CA TYR A 43 -4.14 -4.82 17.30
C TYR A 43 -2.93 -3.91 17.55
N LEU A 44 -1.86 -4.06 16.76
CA LEU A 44 -0.71 -3.15 16.83
C LEU A 44 -1.09 -1.73 16.42
N CYS A 45 -1.85 -1.56 15.33
CA CYS A 45 -2.35 -0.25 14.93
C CYS A 45 -3.28 0.38 15.98
N ASP A 46 -4.17 -0.41 16.59
CA ASP A 46 -5.01 0.05 17.71
C ASP A 46 -4.14 0.50 18.89
N GLY A 47 -3.16 -0.31 19.29
CA GLY A 47 -2.25 0.01 20.40
C GLY A 47 -1.46 1.30 20.17
N ILE A 48 -0.84 1.44 18.99
CA ILE A 48 -0.10 2.65 18.61
C ILE A 48 -1.03 3.88 18.63
N PHE A 49 -2.23 3.74 18.09
CA PHE A 49 -3.20 4.84 18.07
C PHE A 49 -3.62 5.29 19.47
N TRP A 50 -3.91 4.34 20.37
CA TRP A 50 -4.23 4.65 21.77
C TRP A 50 -3.06 5.35 22.48
N VAL A 51 -1.83 4.87 22.28
CA VAL A 51 -0.63 5.52 22.84
C VAL A 51 -0.55 6.98 22.35
N ILE A 52 -0.73 7.23 21.05
CA ILE A 52 -0.70 8.58 20.49
C ILE A 52 -1.80 9.47 21.11
N ILE A 53 -3.05 8.99 21.18
CA ILE A 53 -4.15 9.74 21.79
C ILE A 53 -3.84 10.10 23.25
N THR A 54 -3.37 9.12 24.03
CA THR A 54 -3.05 9.36 25.45
C THR A 54 -1.89 10.32 25.61
N ALA A 55 -0.87 10.24 24.76
CA ALA A 55 0.27 11.15 24.78
C ALA A 55 -0.15 12.58 24.44
N ILE A 56 -0.99 12.77 23.41
CA ILE A 56 -1.53 14.09 23.05
C ILE A 56 -2.36 14.65 24.21
N ALA A 57 -3.27 13.85 24.77
CA ALA A 57 -4.11 14.29 25.86
C ALA A 57 -3.30 14.67 27.10
N PHE A 58 -2.32 13.85 27.47
CA PHE A 58 -1.43 14.10 28.59
C PHE A 58 -0.54 15.32 28.38
N PHE A 59 0.00 15.50 27.16
CA PHE A 59 0.82 16.66 26.84
C PHE A 59 0.04 17.97 26.96
N VAL A 60 -1.18 18.02 26.44
CA VAL A 60 -2.05 19.21 26.57
C VAL A 60 -2.46 19.45 28.02
N LEU A 61 -2.69 18.38 28.80
CA LEU A 61 -2.94 18.46 30.24
C LEU A 61 -1.74 19.04 31.01
N LEU A 62 -0.53 18.60 30.67
CA LEU A 62 0.71 19.07 31.27
C LEU A 62 0.91 20.56 31.01
N LEU A 63 0.71 21.01 29.77
CA LEU A 63 0.85 22.42 29.39
C LEU A 63 -0.22 23.33 30.01
N SER A 64 -1.45 22.83 30.14
CA SER A 64 -2.58 23.68 30.54
C SER A 64 -2.79 23.74 32.05
N ASN A 65 -2.50 22.65 32.77
CA ASN A 65 -2.83 22.53 34.19
C ASN A 65 -1.73 21.84 35.01
N TRP A 66 -0.49 21.81 34.51
CA TRP A 66 0.64 21.14 35.17
C TRP A 66 0.34 19.68 35.53
N ALA A 67 -0.45 19.00 34.68
CA ALA A 67 -0.90 17.63 34.88
C ALA A 67 -1.70 17.37 36.17
N GLN A 68 -2.30 18.40 36.78
CA GLN A 68 -3.26 18.18 37.86
C GLN A 68 -4.53 17.51 37.32
N LEU A 69 -4.79 16.30 37.81
CA LEU A 69 -5.96 15.52 37.40
C LEU A 69 -7.19 16.00 38.18
N ARG A 70 -8.05 16.76 37.51
CA ARG A 70 -9.32 17.26 38.07
C ARG A 70 -10.50 16.68 37.31
N VAL A 71 -11.57 16.32 38.02
CA VAL A 71 -12.73 15.62 37.43
C VAL A 71 -13.36 16.41 36.27
N TYR A 72 -13.47 17.74 36.39
CA TYR A 72 -14.05 18.57 35.34
C TYR A 72 -13.23 18.56 34.04
N ILE A 73 -11.92 18.30 34.09
CA ILE A 73 -11.07 18.22 32.89
C ILE A 73 -11.45 17.01 32.07
N PHE A 74 -11.60 15.84 32.71
CA PHE A 74 -12.08 14.64 32.03
C PHE A 74 -13.48 14.85 31.46
N LEU A 75 -14.38 15.46 32.24
CA LEU A 75 -15.73 15.78 31.78
C LEU A 75 -15.73 16.68 30.54
N SER A 76 -14.81 17.64 30.47
CA SER A 76 -14.63 18.55 29.34
C SER A 76 -14.21 17.79 28.08
N ILE A 77 -13.21 16.91 28.19
CA ILE A 77 -12.72 16.09 27.08
C ILE A 77 -13.83 15.17 26.58
N PHE A 78 -14.54 14.50 27.48
CA PHE A 78 -15.68 13.65 27.10
C PHE A 78 -16.80 14.45 26.43
N ALA A 79 -17.15 15.62 26.97
CA ALA A 79 -18.16 16.48 26.38
C ALA A 79 -17.77 16.93 24.96
N GLY A 80 -16.53 17.38 24.76
CA GLY A 80 -16.02 17.76 23.45
C GLY A 80 -15.99 16.59 22.46
N PHE A 81 -15.60 15.40 22.92
CA PHE A 81 -15.56 14.20 22.10
C PHE A 81 -16.97 13.74 21.67
N ILE A 82 -17.94 13.74 22.59
CA ILE A 82 -19.34 13.42 22.30
C ILE A 82 -19.92 14.45 21.34
N PHE A 83 -19.67 15.74 21.57
CA PHE A 83 -20.08 16.82 20.68
C PHE A 83 -19.55 16.59 19.26
N HIS A 84 -18.27 16.24 19.13
CA HIS A 84 -17.68 15.89 17.84
C HIS A 84 -18.41 14.71 17.18
N ILE A 85 -18.63 13.60 17.90
CA ILE A 85 -19.30 12.41 17.34
C ILE A 85 -20.71 12.74 16.86
N MET A 86 -21.47 13.53 17.62
CA MET A 86 -22.86 13.83 17.32
C MET A 86 -23.00 14.83 16.15
N VAL A 87 -22.18 15.89 16.14
CA VAL A 87 -22.37 17.04 15.25
C VAL A 87 -21.40 17.02 14.06
N ILE A 88 -20.11 16.82 14.32
CA ILE A 88 -19.04 17.05 13.34
C ILE A 88 -18.76 15.78 12.51
N SER A 89 -18.80 14.61 13.14
CA SER A 89 -18.35 13.34 12.55
C SER A 89 -19.02 13.02 11.22
N LYS A 90 -20.35 13.20 11.11
CA LYS A 90 -21.09 12.92 9.87
C LYS A 90 -20.62 13.78 8.70
N SER A 91 -20.36 15.06 8.94
CA SER A 91 -19.89 15.99 7.91
C SER A 91 -18.44 15.71 7.57
N PHE A 92 -17.61 15.46 8.57
CA PHE A 92 -16.19 15.17 8.41
C PHE A 92 -15.96 13.90 7.57
N ILE A 93 -16.63 12.80 7.88
CA ILE A 93 -16.52 11.54 7.11
C ILE A 93 -16.94 11.74 5.64
N LYS A 94 -17.98 12.52 5.36
CA LYS A 94 -18.38 12.84 3.99
C LYS A 94 -17.27 13.56 3.23
N VAL A 95 -16.55 14.47 3.89
CA VAL A 95 -15.39 15.16 3.31
C VAL A 95 -14.26 14.17 3.05
N LEU A 96 -13.93 13.28 4.00
CA LEU A 96 -12.90 12.25 3.78
C LEU A 96 -13.21 11.35 2.59
N ILE A 97 -14.46 10.90 2.45
CA ILE A 97 -14.89 10.08 1.30
C ILE A 97 -14.76 10.85 -0.01
N LYS A 98 -15.07 12.16 -0.03
CA LYS A 98 -14.88 12.99 -1.23
C LYS A 98 -13.40 13.10 -1.60
N ILE A 99 -12.53 13.35 -0.62
CA ILE A 99 -11.08 13.43 -0.82
C ILE A 99 -10.55 12.11 -1.37
N GLU A 100 -10.96 10.97 -0.79
CA GLU A 100 -10.60 9.64 -1.26
C GLU A 100 -11.00 9.44 -2.73
N LYS A 101 -12.22 9.81 -3.12
CA LYS A 101 -12.69 9.70 -4.51
C LYS A 101 -11.87 10.54 -5.47
N ILE A 102 -11.53 11.77 -5.09
CA ILE A 102 -10.68 12.67 -5.89
C ILE A 102 -9.29 12.06 -6.07
N LEU A 103 -8.68 11.54 -5.01
CA LEU A 103 -7.36 10.91 -5.07
C LEU A 103 -7.36 9.69 -5.98
N ILE A 104 -8.37 8.82 -5.87
CA ILE A 104 -8.53 7.65 -6.75
C ILE A 104 -8.69 8.09 -8.22
N TYR A 105 -9.44 9.17 -8.47
CA TYR A 105 -9.63 9.70 -9.81
C TYR A 105 -8.30 10.21 -10.41
N ILE A 106 -7.54 10.99 -9.66
CA ILE A 106 -6.20 11.45 -10.06
C ILE A 106 -5.29 10.25 -10.36
N TRP A 107 -5.27 9.24 -9.49
CA TRP A 107 -4.43 8.05 -9.70
C TRP A 107 -4.83 7.25 -10.95
N LYS A 108 -6.13 7.20 -11.28
CA LYS A 108 -6.61 6.60 -12.54
C LYS A 108 -6.08 7.35 -13.76
N ILE A 109 -6.08 8.69 -13.72
CA ILE A 109 -5.53 9.52 -14.81
C ILE A 109 -4.03 9.25 -14.97
N ILE A 110 -3.28 9.28 -13.87
CA ILE A 110 -1.83 9.02 -13.87
C ILE A 110 -1.54 7.64 -14.47
N ARG A 111 -2.23 6.58 -14.05
CA ARG A 111 -2.05 5.24 -14.62
C ARG A 111 -2.38 5.18 -16.11
N LYS A 112 -3.43 5.89 -16.55
CA LYS A 112 -3.79 5.94 -17.97
C LYS A 112 -2.67 6.55 -18.80
N ILE A 113 -2.11 7.68 -18.34
CA ILE A 113 -0.98 8.35 -18.99
C ILE A 113 0.25 7.44 -18.99
N ALA A 114 0.62 6.86 -17.84
CA ALA A 114 1.76 5.96 -17.73
C ALA A 114 1.63 4.74 -18.66
N LYS A 115 0.42 4.18 -18.82
CA LYS A 115 0.16 3.06 -19.73
C LYS A 115 0.32 3.46 -21.20
N VAL A 116 -0.08 4.66 -21.57
CA VAL A 116 0.15 5.20 -22.93
C VAL A 116 1.64 5.32 -23.20
N ILE A 117 2.40 5.92 -22.28
CA ILE A 117 3.86 6.06 -22.39
C ILE A 117 4.53 4.69 -22.53
N TYR A 118 4.19 3.74 -21.66
CA TYR A 118 4.70 2.38 -21.71
C TYR A 118 4.42 1.71 -23.07
N ASN A 119 3.20 1.84 -23.59
CA ASN A 119 2.84 1.26 -24.88
C ASN A 119 3.66 1.84 -26.04
N ILE A 120 3.93 3.15 -26.04
CA ILE A 120 4.77 3.79 -27.07
C ILE A 120 6.21 3.26 -27.00
N VAL A 121 6.81 3.27 -25.80
CA VAL A 121 8.18 2.78 -25.59
C VAL A 121 8.31 1.30 -25.97
N ALA A 122 7.34 0.47 -25.54
CA ALA A 122 7.30 -0.95 -25.89
C ALA A 122 7.14 -1.17 -27.40
N SER A 123 6.38 -0.31 -28.10
CA SER A 123 6.24 -0.39 -29.56
C SER A 123 7.57 -0.14 -30.27
N ILE A 124 8.32 0.88 -29.86
CA ILE A 124 9.65 1.18 -30.40
C ILE A 124 10.61 0.00 -30.18
N PHE A 125 10.66 -0.52 -28.95
CA PHE A 125 11.53 -1.65 -28.63
C PHE A 125 11.18 -2.91 -29.42
N LYS A 126 9.88 -3.19 -29.65
CA LYS A 126 9.44 -4.30 -30.50
C LYS A 126 9.91 -4.16 -31.94
N VAL A 127 9.88 -2.95 -32.51
CA VAL A 127 10.39 -2.70 -33.86
C VAL A 127 11.89 -2.98 -33.92
N ILE A 128 12.67 -2.44 -32.97
CA ILE A 128 14.12 -2.66 -32.89
C ILE A 128 14.44 -4.16 -32.76
N ALA A 129 13.78 -4.86 -31.85
CA ALA A 129 13.96 -6.30 -31.66
C ALA A 129 13.63 -7.09 -32.94
N LYS A 130 12.59 -6.69 -33.68
CA LYS A 130 12.24 -7.30 -34.97
C LYS A 130 13.34 -7.08 -36.02
N VAL A 131 13.88 -5.86 -36.12
CA VAL A 131 15.00 -5.55 -37.03
C VAL A 131 16.24 -6.38 -36.69
N ILE A 132 16.61 -6.46 -35.42
CA ILE A 132 17.73 -7.30 -34.95
C ILE A 132 17.49 -8.77 -35.29
N SER A 133 16.26 -9.27 -35.09
CA SER A 133 15.92 -10.65 -35.40
C SER A 133 16.05 -10.98 -36.89
N ILE A 134 15.75 -10.02 -37.78
CA ILE A 134 15.92 -10.17 -39.24
C ILE A 134 17.42 -10.24 -39.58
N ILE A 135 18.25 -9.45 -38.92
CA ILE A 135 19.72 -9.44 -39.13
C ILE A 135 20.38 -10.72 -38.62
N LEU A 136 19.91 -11.29 -37.52
CA LEU A 136 20.45 -12.54 -36.94
C LEU A 136 19.90 -13.80 -37.62
N TRP A 137 18.82 -13.68 -38.39
CA TRP A 137 18.18 -14.79 -39.10
C TRP A 137 19.11 -15.54 -40.07
N PRO A 138 19.96 -14.90 -40.89
CA PRO A 138 20.87 -15.56 -41.82
C PRO A 138 21.97 -16.37 -41.12
N ILE A 139 22.31 -16.02 -39.87
CA ILE A 139 23.34 -16.71 -39.08
C ILE A 139 22.71 -17.87 -38.29
N THR A 140 21.52 -17.67 -37.72
CA THR A 140 20.84 -18.70 -36.93
C THR A 140 20.22 -19.81 -37.78
N TYR A 141 19.89 -19.53 -39.05
CA TYR A 141 19.35 -20.51 -39.99
C TYR A 141 20.33 -21.65 -40.34
N PRO A 142 21.57 -21.40 -40.82
CA PRO A 142 22.53 -22.47 -41.12
C PRO A 142 22.94 -23.26 -39.87
N VAL A 143 23.02 -22.64 -38.70
CA VAL A 143 23.31 -23.32 -37.43
C VAL A 143 22.21 -24.32 -37.07
N LYS A 144 20.92 -23.96 -37.22
CA LYS A 144 19.80 -24.89 -37.02
C LYS A 144 19.82 -26.04 -38.03
N THR A 145 20.13 -25.74 -39.29
CA THR A 145 20.25 -26.76 -40.33
C THR A 145 21.39 -27.73 -39.99
N LEU A 146 22.57 -27.23 -39.62
CA LEU A 146 23.71 -28.03 -39.18
C LEU A 146 23.40 -28.86 -37.92
N CYS A 147 22.72 -28.30 -36.92
CA CYS A 147 22.27 -29.05 -35.74
C CYS A 147 21.27 -30.16 -36.11
N SER A 148 20.33 -29.91 -37.03
CA SER A 148 19.39 -30.95 -37.48
C SER A 148 20.09 -32.07 -38.25
N PHE A 149 21.13 -31.74 -39.04
CA PHE A 149 22.00 -32.71 -39.70
C PHE A 149 22.85 -33.49 -38.70
N ALA A 150 23.43 -32.83 -37.69
CA ALA A 150 24.20 -33.47 -36.63
C ALA A 150 23.33 -34.42 -35.78
N TYR A 151 22.11 -34.01 -35.44
CA TYR A 151 21.14 -34.84 -34.75
C TYR A 151 20.73 -36.07 -35.58
N LYS A 152 20.44 -35.88 -36.87
CA LYS A 152 20.09 -36.98 -37.79
C LYS A 152 21.26 -37.96 -37.97
N LYS A 153 22.48 -37.46 -38.07
CA LYS A 153 23.72 -38.27 -38.16
C LYS A 153 23.99 -39.07 -36.89
N SER A 154 23.85 -38.44 -35.71
CA SER A 154 23.99 -39.08 -34.40
C SER A 154 22.95 -40.21 -34.17
N LYS A 155 21.71 -40.00 -34.61
CA LYS A 155 20.66 -41.03 -34.53
C LYS A 155 20.96 -42.22 -35.45
N SER A 156 21.48 -41.97 -36.66
CA SER A 156 21.87 -43.03 -37.60
C SER A 156 23.02 -43.91 -37.07
N THR A 157 24.05 -43.30 -36.46
CA THR A 157 25.17 -44.06 -35.87
C THR A 157 24.73 -44.92 -34.70
N SER A 158 23.80 -44.44 -33.86
CA SER A 158 23.25 -45.22 -32.72
C SER A 158 22.47 -46.47 -33.13
N VAL A 159 21.83 -46.47 -34.31
CA VAL A 159 21.12 -47.64 -34.84
C VAL A 159 22.11 -48.69 -35.36
N ILE A 160 23.15 -48.25 -36.07
CA ILE A 160 24.21 -49.14 -36.59
C ILE A 160 24.95 -49.83 -35.43
N THR A 161 25.28 -49.11 -34.35
CA THR A 161 25.92 -49.73 -33.18
C THR A 161 25.04 -50.80 -32.54
N LYS A 162 23.72 -50.57 -32.45
CA LYS A 162 22.77 -51.56 -31.94
C LYS A 162 22.68 -52.82 -32.82
N ILE A 163 22.74 -52.66 -34.15
CA ILE A 163 22.73 -53.81 -35.09
C ILE A 163 24.04 -54.61 -34.98
N ILE A 164 25.19 -53.94 -34.94
CA ILE A 164 26.51 -54.59 -34.78
C ILE A 164 26.58 -55.35 -33.45
N GLN A 165 26.10 -54.76 -32.34
CA GLN A 165 26.05 -55.42 -31.04
C GLN A 165 25.11 -56.64 -31.05
N LYS A 166 24.02 -56.60 -31.83
CA LYS A 166 23.10 -57.74 -31.99
C LYS A 166 23.70 -58.86 -32.85
N LEU A 167 24.50 -58.54 -33.85
CA LEU A 167 25.21 -59.51 -34.70
C LEU A 167 26.40 -60.14 -33.96
N SER A 168 27.13 -59.36 -33.15
CA SER A 168 28.23 -59.85 -32.31
C SER A 168 27.79 -60.80 -31.20
N ARG A 169 26.52 -60.76 -30.77
CA ARG A 169 25.94 -61.70 -29.79
C ARG A 169 25.38 -62.99 -30.40
N ARG A 170 25.39 -63.10 -31.74
CA ARG A 170 24.91 -64.28 -32.49
C ARG A 170 26.06 -65.17 -32.99
N LYS A 171 27.31 -64.74 -32.84
CA LYS A 171 28.49 -65.61 -32.87
C LYS A 171 28.80 -66.05 -31.45
#